data_AF-A0A3D4QRA5-F1
#
_entry.id   AF-A0A3D4QRA5-F1
#
_cell.length_a   1.000
_cell.length_b   1.000
_cell.length_c   1.000
_cell.angle_alpha   90.00
_cell.angle_beta   90.00
_cell.angle_gamma   90.00
#
_symmetry.space_group_name_H-M   'P 1'
#
loop_
_entity.id
_entity.type
_entity.pdbx_description
1 polymer ?
#
loop_
_entity_poly.entity_id
_entity_poly.type
_entity_poly.pdbx_seq_one_letter_code
_entity_poly.pdbx_strand_id
1 'polypeptide(L)'
;YGGQSTHIPMKVNSSGVLPIIFAVSILAVPQTIAQFMSQDSGFVTWVTKYFSQSSALYAILYALMIIFFTYFYTQITFNPVEISNNL
;
A
#
# COMPACT_ATOMS: atom_id res chain seq x y z
N TYR A 1 -37.71 -27.52 14.03
CA TYR A 1 -36.75 -26.62 14.71
C TYR A 1 -35.35 -26.96 14.26
N GLY A 2 -34.93 -26.42 13.11
CA GLY A 2 -33.59 -26.60 12.56
C GLY A 2 -32.89 -25.25 12.56
N GLY A 3 -31.98 -25.07 13.52
CA GLY A 3 -31.13 -23.89 13.61
C GLY A 3 -30.16 -23.85 12.43
N GLN A 4 -30.55 -23.17 11.35
CA GLN A 4 -29.64 -22.75 10.31
C GLN A 4 -28.73 -21.66 10.90
N SER A 5 -27.61 -22.08 11.48
CA SER A 5 -26.55 -21.18 11.91
C SER A 5 -26.08 -20.37 10.71
N THR A 6 -26.50 -19.11 10.65
CA THR A 6 -26.09 -18.16 9.61
C THR A 6 -24.67 -17.72 9.97
N HIS A 7 -23.69 -18.42 9.41
CA HIS A 7 -22.30 -18.02 9.55
C HIS A 7 -22.09 -16.83 8.61
N ILE A 8 -21.91 -15.64 9.16
CA ILE A 8 -21.41 -14.51 8.38
C ILE A 8 -19.98 -14.89 7.97
N PRO A 9 -19.70 -15.13 6.67
CA PRO A 9 -18.36 -15.51 6.23
C PRO A 9 -17.49 -14.26 6.28
N MET A 10 -17.00 -13.93 7.48
CA MET A 10 -15.94 -12.97 7.67
C MET A 10 -14.68 -13.56 7.02
N LYS A 11 -14.31 -13.06 5.84
CA LYS A 11 -13.01 -13.35 5.24
C LYS A 11 -11.93 -12.85 6.21
N VAL A 12 -11.28 -13.78 6.91
CA VAL A 12 -10.10 -13.52 7.75
C VAL A 12 -8.99 -12.80 6.96
N ASN A 13 -8.99 -12.97 5.63
CA ASN A 13 -8.09 -12.28 4.71
C ASN A 13 -8.83 -11.35 3.73
N SER A 14 -9.69 -10.45 4.23
CA SER A 14 -10.08 -9.24 3.47
C SER A 14 -8.95 -8.20 3.39
N SER A 15 -7.77 -8.49 3.96
CA SER A 15 -6.55 -7.72 3.73
C SER A 15 -6.09 -7.97 2.29
N GLY A 16 -6.39 -7.07 1.36
CA GLY A 16 -5.78 -5.75 1.40
C GLY A 16 -4.42 -5.77 0.70
N VAL A 17 -4.31 -6.53 -0.40
CA VAL A 17 -3.17 -6.42 -1.34
C VAL A 17 -3.16 -5.04 -2.03
N LEU A 18 -4.28 -4.31 -2.02
CA LEU A 18 -4.39 -3.00 -2.64
C LEU A 18 -3.46 -1.93 -2.03
N PRO A 19 -3.41 -1.74 -0.69
CA PRO A 19 -2.43 -0.87 -0.03
C PRO A 19 -0.98 -1.07 -0.44
N ILE A 20 -0.50 -2.32 -0.46
CA ILE A 20 0.90 -2.62 -0.76
C ILE A 20 1.21 -2.37 -2.24
N ILE A 21 0.26 -2.65 -3.15
CA ILE A 21 0.40 -2.32 -4.57
C ILE A 21 0.51 -0.80 -4.77
N PHE A 22 -0.31 0.00 -4.07
CA PHE A 22 -0.23 1.47 -4.15
C PHE A 22 1.09 2.02 -3.61
N ALA A 23 1.62 1.46 -2.53
CA ALA A 23 2.92 1.85 -2.00
C ALA A 23 4.05 1.57 -3.01
N VAL A 24 4.05 0.37 -3.63
CA VAL A 24 5.06 0.00 -4.63
C VAL A 24 4.97 0.87 -5.88
N SER A 25 3.76 1.14 -6.38
CA SER A 25 3.59 1.92 -7.61
C SER A 25 4.10 3.36 -7.45
N ILE A 26 3.85 4.00 -6.31
CA ILE A 26 4.33 5.36 -6.02
C ILE A 26 5.85 5.39 -5.88
N LEU A 27 6.44 4.41 -5.18
CA LEU A 27 7.90 4.32 -5.03
C LEU A 27 8.61 3.99 -6.34
N ALA A 28 7.93 3.36 -7.29
CA ALA A 28 8.45 3.07 -8.62
C ALA A 28 8.49 4.30 -9.56
N VAL A 29 7.60 5.29 -9.37
CA VAL A 29 7.52 6.51 -10.22
C VAL A 29 8.88 7.20 -10.42
N PRO A 30 9.64 7.56 -9.37
CA PRO A 30 10.93 8.23 -9.57
C PRO A 30 11.96 7.33 -10.27
N GLN A 31 11.92 6.02 -10.05
CA GLN A 31 12.79 5.07 -10.76
C GLN A 31 12.42 5.00 -12.25
N THR A 32 11.13 4.97 -12.57
CA THR A 32 10.64 4.97 -13.95
C THR A 32 11.02 6.26 -14.66
N ILE A 33 10.87 7.42 -14.04
CA ILE A 33 11.31 8.71 -14.61
C ILE A 33 12.83 8.70 -14.83
N ALA A 34 13.61 8.19 -13.86
CA ALA A 34 15.05 8.11 -13.97
C ALA A 34 15.52 7.23 -15.15
N GLN A 35 14.74 6.20 -15.54
CA GLN A 35 15.04 5.36 -16.70
C GLN A 35 14.90 6.09 -18.04
N PHE A 36 14.05 7.11 -18.12
CA PHE A 36 13.86 7.93 -19.32
C PHE A 36 14.83 9.12 -19.40
N MET A 37 15.61 9.38 -18.35
CA MET A 37 16.59 10.46 -18.28
C MET A 37 18.01 9.94 -18.50
N SER A 38 18.92 10.84 -18.91
CA SER A 38 20.34 10.53 -19.04
C SER A 38 20.96 10.14 -17.69
N GLN A 39 21.76 9.07 -17.66
CA GLN A 39 22.37 8.57 -16.41
C GLN A 39 23.35 9.55 -15.75
N ASP A 40 23.88 10.50 -16.53
CA ASP A 40 24.76 11.57 -16.03
C ASP A 40 24.01 12.72 -15.34
N SER A 41 22.68 12.70 -15.35
CA SER A 41 21.87 13.67 -14.61
C SER A 41 22.04 13.43 -13.11
N GLY A 42 22.40 14.48 -12.37
CA GLY A 42 22.50 14.42 -10.91
C GLY A 42 21.22 13.95 -10.22
N PHE A 43 20.05 14.15 -10.85
CA PHE A 43 18.78 13.60 -10.40
C PHE A 43 18.75 12.07 -10.47
N VAL A 44 19.21 11.47 -11.58
CA VAL A 44 19.26 10.01 -11.74
C VAL A 44 20.22 9.41 -10.71
N THR A 45 21.41 9.99 -10.54
CA THR A 45 22.37 9.54 -9.51
C THR A 45 21.78 9.61 -8.09
N TRP A 46 21.02 10.66 -7.79
CA TRP A 46 20.33 10.81 -6.50
C TRP A 46 19.25 9.74 -6.31
N VAL A 47 18.39 9.53 -7.32
CA VAL A 47 17.35 8.49 -7.29
C VAL A 47 17.98 7.11 -7.12
N THR A 48 18.99 6.76 -7.91
CA THR A 48 19.64 5.44 -7.82
C THR A 48 20.32 5.23 -6.46
N LYS A 49 20.87 6.27 -5.84
CA LYS A 49 21.50 6.17 -4.52
C LYS A 49 20.50 5.97 -3.38
N TYR A 50 19.40 6.71 -3.39
CA TYR A 50 18.45 6.73 -2.26
C TYR A 50 17.27 5.76 -2.43
N PHE A 51 16.81 5.54 -3.66
CA PHE A 51 15.74 4.59 -4.03
C PHE A 51 16.29 3.24 -4.51
N SER A 52 17.52 2.89 -4.14
CA SER A 52 18.05 1.53 -4.30
C SER A 52 17.42 0.59 -3.27
N GLN A 53 17.16 -0.66 -3.66
CA GLN A 53 16.68 -1.72 -2.76
C GLN A 53 17.61 -1.95 -1.56
N SER A 54 18.90 -1.61 -1.69
CA SER A 54 19.92 -1.75 -0.65
C SER A 54 20.00 -0.53 0.27
N SER A 55 19.27 0.55 -0.02
CA SER A 55 19.25 1.76 0.79
C SER A 55 18.33 1.60 1.99
N ALA A 56 18.85 1.86 3.19
CA ALA A 56 18.04 1.90 4.41
C ALA A 56 16.89 2.93 4.32
N LEU A 57 17.11 4.03 3.58
CA LEU A 57 16.10 5.04 3.34
C LEU A 57 14.92 4.48 2.54
N TYR A 58 15.19 3.69 1.49
CA TYR A 58 14.14 3.04 0.70
C TYR A 58 13.33 2.07 1.57
N ALA A 59 13.99 1.26 2.41
CA ALA A 59 13.30 0.32 3.30
C ALA A 59 12.40 1.04 4.32
N ILE A 60 12.85 2.15 4.91
CA ILE A 60 12.05 2.95 5.85
C ILE A 60 10.85 3.58 5.14
N LEU A 61 11.05 4.20 3.99
CA LEU A 61 9.98 4.79 3.18
C LEU A 61 8.96 3.73 2.75
N TYR A 62 9.43 2.55 2.35
CA TYR A 62 8.59 1.42 1.98
C TYR A 62 7.70 0.96 3.15
N ALA A 63 8.28 0.75 4.33
CA ALA A 63 7.51 0.38 5.51
C ALA A 63 6.49 1.47 5.91
N LEU A 64 6.89 2.74 5.86
CA LEU A 64 6.03 3.87 6.22
C LEU A 64 4.87 4.03 5.23
N MET A 65 5.12 3.91 3.92
CA MET A 65 4.07 3.94 2.89
C MET A 65 3.09 2.78 3.06
N ILE A 66 3.56 1.57 3.36
CA ILE A 66 2.68 0.42 3.62
C ILE A 66 1.76 0.71 4.81
N ILE A 67 2.30 1.17 5.94
CA ILE A 67 1.51 1.49 7.14
C ILE A 67 0.48 2.58 6.81
N PHE A 68 0.91 3.65 6.15
CA PHE A 68 0.04 4.77 5.76
C PHE A 68 -1.11 4.31 4.85
N PHE A 69 -0.81 3.59 3.77
CA PHE A 69 -1.84 3.13 2.83
C PHE A 69 -2.74 2.05 3.41
N THR A 70 -2.21 1.20 4.29
CA THR A 70 -3.03 0.17 4.96
C THR A 70 -4.03 0.82 5.91
N TYR A 71 -3.61 1.83 6.66
CA TYR A 71 -4.50 2.63 7.50
C TYR A 71 -5.52 3.44 6.68
N PHE A 72 -5.08 4.09 5.60
CA PHE A 72 -5.96 4.87 4.74
C PHE A 72 -7.01 4.00 4.03
N TYR A 73 -6.60 2.83 3.51
CA TYR A 73 -7.50 1.86 2.87
C TYR A 73 -8.53 1.30 3.84
N THR A 74 -8.12 0.99 5.07
CA THR A 74 -9.06 0.52 6.10
C THR A 74 -10.08 1.60 6.43
N GLN A 75 -9.67 2.86 6.59
CA GLN A 75 -10.60 3.98 6.83
C GLN A 75 -11.59 4.22 5.67
N ILE A 76 -11.16 4.10 4.41
CA ILE A 76 -12.08 4.26 3.26
C ILE A 76 -13.04 3.08 3.13
N THR A 77 -12.57 1.87 3.40
CA THR A 77 -13.36 0.65 3.21
C THR A 77 -14.30 0.40 4.38
N PHE A 78 -13.95 0.87 5.58
CA PHE A 78 -14.88 0.91 6.70
C PHE A 78 -15.88 2.04 6.48
N ASN A 79 -17.09 1.69 6.05
CA ASN A 79 -18.23 2.59 6.13
C ASN A 79 -18.92 2.38 7.49
N PRO A 80 -18.57 3.15 8.54
CA PRO A 80 -19.11 2.93 9.89
C PRO A 80 -20.64 3.09 9.93
N VAL A 81 -21.22 3.81 8.97
CA VAL A 81 -22.66 4.09 8.86
C VAL A 81 -23.46 2.86 8.39
N GLU A 82 -22.89 1.98 7.56
CA GLU A 82 -23.58 0.74 7.14
C GLU A 82 -23.53 -0.33 8.24
N ILE A 83 -22.44 -0.40 9.01
CA ILE A 83 -22.31 -1.34 10.13
C ILE A 83 -23.27 -0.99 11.25
N SER A 84 -23.51 0.31 11.51
CA SER A 84 -24.47 0.77 12.52
C SER A 84 -25.94 0.59 12.12
N ASN A 85 -26.26 0.51 10.83
CA ASN A 85 -27.63 0.31 10.34
C ASN A 85 -28.00 -1.17 10.15
N ASN A 86 -27.01 -2.07 10.15
CA ASN A 86 -27.19 -3.53 10.10
C ASN A 86 -26.98 -4.23 11.46
N LEU A 87 -26.81 -3.45 12.53
CA LEU A 87 -26.93 -3.87 13.93
C LEU A 87 -28.30 -3.43 14.47
#